data_AF-A0AAX0L9V1-F1
#
_entry.id   AF-A0AAX0L9V1-F1
#
_cell.length_a   1.000
_cell.length_b   1.000
_cell.length_c   1.000
_cell.angle_alpha   90.00
_cell.angle_beta   90.00
_cell.angle_gamma   90.00
#
_symmetry.space_group_name_H-M   'P 1'
#
loop_
_entity.id
_entity.type
_entity.pdbx_description
1 polymer ?
#
loop_
_entity_poly.entity_id
_entity_poly.type
_entity_poly.pdbx_seq_one_letter_code
_entity_poly.pdbx_strand_id
1 'polypeptide(L)' 'MNRLELKGSIYEAREEVTKAQNLKNKMKNDIVGSLNEPLNFNLLFGYLESLKTADETIKSKQKEIQVLQEQLNDTEEL' A
#
# COMPACT_ATOMS: atom_id res chain seq x y z
N MET A 1 9.41 -22.37 2.23
CA MET A 1 8.02 -21.98 1.93
C MET A 1 7.61 -22.75 0.69
N ASN A 2 6.48 -23.46 0.71
CA ASN A 2 6.02 -24.22 -0.45
C ASN A 2 5.24 -23.31 -1.42
N ARG A 3 4.95 -23.81 -2.62
CA ARG A 3 4.27 -23.06 -3.69
C ARG A 3 2.93 -22.45 -3.26
N LEU A 4 2.16 -23.17 -2.44
CA LEU A 4 0.85 -22.70 -1.97
C LEU A 4 1.01 -21.55 -0.98
N GLU A 5 1.96 -21.68 -0.05
CA GLU A 5 2.30 -20.65 0.92
C GLU A 5 2.78 -19.37 0.23
N LEU A 6 3.66 -19.47 -0.77
CA LEU A 6 4.13 -18.32 -1.56
C LEU A 6 2.98 -17.59 -2.26
N LYS A 7 2.07 -18.33 -2.90
CA LYS A 7 0.88 -17.74 -3.53
C LYS A 7 -0.04 -17.05 -2.51
N GLY A 8 -0.18 -17.64 -1.32
CA GLY A 8 -0.91 -17.05 -0.20
C GLY A 8 -0.31 -15.71 0.23
N SER A 9 1.00 -15.68 0.50
CA SER A 9 1.69 -14.45 0.91
C SER A 9 1.66 -13.36 -0.17
N ILE A 10 1.76 -13.71 -1.45
CA ILE A 10 1.59 -12.75 -2.56
C ILE A 10 0.18 -12.15 -2.54
N TYR A 11 -0.85 -12.97 -2.30
CA TYR A 11 -2.23 -12.50 -2.21
C TYR A 11 -2.43 -11.54 -1.05
N GLU A 12 -1.95 -11.90 0.14
CA GLU A 12 -2.03 -11.05 1.34
C GLU A 12 -1.33 -9.70 1.12
N ALA A 13 -0.10 -9.72 0.59
CA ALA A 13 0.65 -8.50 0.29
C ALA A 13 -0.08 -7.63 -0.75
N ARG A 14 -0.74 -8.23 -1.76
CA ARG A 14 -1.56 -7.48 -2.73
C ARG A 14 -2.79 -6.86 -2.08
N GLU A 15 -3.46 -7.57 -1.17
CA GLU A 15 -4.59 -7.03 -0.43
C GLU A 15 -4.19 -5.81 0.41
N GLU A 16 -3.02 -5.85 1.06
CA GLU A 16 -2.46 -4.72 1.79
C GLU A 16 -2.14 -3.53 0.88
N VAL A 17 -1.57 -3.77 -0.31
CA VAL A 17 -1.39 -2.71 -1.33
C VAL A 17 -2.73 -2.10 -1.72
N THR A 18 -3.76 -2.90 -1.96
CA THR A 18 -5.11 -2.39 -2.29
C THR A 18 -5.68 -1.53 -1.17
N LYS A 19 -5.58 -1.97 0.09
CA LYS A 19 -6.03 -1.21 1.26
C LYS A 19 -5.29 0.13 1.36
N ALA A 20 -3.98 0.13 1.22
CA ALA A 20 -3.15 1.33 1.28
C ALA A 20 -3.46 2.30 0.11
N GLN A 21 -3.71 1.77 -1.10
CA GLN A 21 -4.10 2.59 -2.25
C GLN A 21 -5.47 3.24 -2.06
N ASN A 22 -6.44 2.52 -1.47
CA ASN A 22 -7.75 3.07 -1.14
C ASN A 22 -7.64 4.17 -0.08
N LEU A 23 -6.82 3.96 0.96
CA LEU A 23 -6.54 4.99 1.96
C LEU A 23 -5.91 6.22 1.31
N LYS A 24 -4.91 6.03 0.45
CA LYS A 24 -4.25 7.13 -0.29
C LYS A 24 -5.26 7.94 -1.10
N ASN A 25 -6.15 7.27 -1.84
CA ASN A 25 -7.17 7.94 -2.64
C ASN A 25 -8.15 8.72 -1.75
N LYS A 26 -8.57 8.13 -0.62
CA LYS A 26 -9.42 8.81 0.35
C LYS A 26 -8.75 10.08 0.89
N MET A 27 -7.51 9.98 1.38
CA MET A 27 -6.78 11.12 1.94
C MET A 27 -6.56 12.23 0.91
N LYS A 28 -6.30 11.89 -0.37
CA LYS A 28 -6.23 12.89 -1.44
C LYS A 28 -7.54 13.67 -1.58
N ASN A 29 -8.67 12.96 -1.58
CA ASN A 29 -9.98 13.59 -1.68
C ASN A 29 -10.27 14.47 -0.45
N ASP A 30 -9.95 13.98 0.74
CA ASP A 30 -10.16 14.71 2.00
C ASP A 30 -9.30 15.99 2.06
N ILE A 31 -8.07 15.96 1.55
CA ILE A 31 -7.21 17.15 1.41
C ILE A 31 -7.87 18.17 0.46
N VAL A 32 -8.28 17.73 -0.73
CA VAL A 32 -8.93 18.62 -1.71
C VAL A 32 -10.22 19.22 -1.12
N GLY A 33 -10.99 18.43 -0.37
CA GLY A 33 -12.16 18.90 0.37
C GLY A 33 -11.82 19.97 1.40
N SER A 34 -10.78 19.72 2.21
CA SER A 34 -10.35 20.64 3.28
C SER A 34 -9.82 21.99 2.78
N LEU A 35 -9.32 22.05 1.54
CA LEU A 35 -8.88 23.32 0.93
C LEU A 35 -10.05 24.29 0.64
N ASN A 36 -11.29 23.80 0.64
CA ASN A 36 -12.50 24.63 0.49
C ASN A 36 -13.04 25.15 1.83
N GLU A 37 -12.42 24.79 2.95
CA GLU A 37 -12.77 25.21 4.30
C GLU A 37 -11.71 26.17 4.86
N PRO A 38 -12.00 26.92 5.95
CA PRO A 38 -10.97 27.63 6.68
C PRO A 38 -9.82 26.69 7.05
N LEU A 39 -8.60 27.08 6.66
CA LEU A 39 -7.44 26.21 6.69
C LEU A 39 -7.15 25.66 8.10
N ASN A 40 -7.39 24.36 8.28
CA ASN A 40 -7.04 23.64 9.49
C ASN A 40 -5.71 22.90 9.30
N PHE A 41 -4.61 23.53 9.70
CA PHE A 41 -3.26 22.98 9.53
C PHE A 41 -3.06 21.64 10.23
N ASN A 42 -3.63 21.43 11.42
CA ASN A 42 -3.50 20.16 12.14
C ASN A 42 -4.15 19.02 11.34
N LEU A 43 -5.32 19.28 10.76
CA LEU A 43 -6.01 18.32 9.91
C LEU A 43 -5.23 18.04 8.62
N LEU A 44 -4.72 19.10 7.97
CA LEU A 44 -3.91 19.00 6.76
C LEU A 44 -2.64 18.18 6.99
N PHE A 45 -1.89 18.43 8.08
CA PHE A 45 -0.71 17.66 8.42
C PHE A 45 -1.03 16.20 8.72
N GLY A 46 -2.14 15.93 9.42
CA GLY A 46 -2.61 14.56 9.66
C GLY A 46 -2.92 13.78 8.37
N TYR A 47 -3.54 14.43 7.38
CA TYR A 47 -3.78 13.83 6.06
C TYR A 47 -2.48 13.61 5.28
N LEU A 48 -1.54 14.55 5.33
CA LEU A 48 -0.23 14.42 4.67
C LEU A 48 0.60 13.29 5.27
N GLU A 49 0.59 13.13 6.59
CA GLU A 49 1.25 12.02 7.27
C GLU A 49 0.62 10.68 6.88
N SER A 50 -0.71 10.60 6.86
CA SER A 50 -1.44 9.41 6.44
C SER A 50 -1.15 9.04 4.98
N LEU A 51 -1.03 10.03 4.08
CA LEU A 51 -0.61 9.81 2.69
C LEU A 51 0.80 9.24 2.59
N LYS A 52 1.73 9.80 3.36
CA LYS A 52 3.11 9.33 3.39
C LYS A 52 3.18 7.87 3.86
N THR A 53 2.48 7.53 4.95
CA THR A 53 2.42 6.15 5.44
C THR A 53 1.83 5.20 4.40
N ALA A 54 0.75 5.60 3.73
CA ALA A 54 0.16 4.78 2.68
C ALA A 54 1.14 4.53 1.52
N ASP A 55 1.91 5.55 1.10
CA ASP A 55 2.93 5.42 0.06
C ASP A 55 4.09 4.51 0.47
N GLU A 56 4.54 4.61 1.72
CA GLU A 56 5.58 3.73 2.28
C GLU A 56 5.09 2.27 2.33
N THR A 57 3.85 2.03 2.75
CA THR A 57 3.24 0.69 2.75
C THR A 57 3.16 0.12 1.34
N ILE A 58 2.64 0.89 0.36
CA ILE A 58 2.54 0.44 -1.04
C ILE A 58 3.92 0.05 -1.56
N LYS A 59 4.93 0.91 -1.39
CA LYS A 59 6.29 0.66 -1.87
C LYS A 59 6.91 -0.58 -1.23
N SER A 60 6.77 -0.72 0.09
CA SER A 60 7.29 -1.86 0.83
C SER A 60 6.66 -3.16 0.36
N LYS A 61 5.33 -3.20 0.24
CA LYS A 61 4.58 -4.39 -0.15
C LYS A 61 4.74 -4.76 -1.61
N GLN A 62 4.89 -3.78 -2.50
CA GLN A 62 5.27 -4.05 -3.89
C GLN A 62 6.64 -4.72 -4.01
N LYS A 63 7.61 -4.29 -3.19
CA LYS A 63 8.92 -4.95 -3.14
C LYS A 63 8.82 -6.37 -2.58
N GLU A 64 8.01 -6.57 -1.53
CA GLU A 64 7.75 -7.91 -0.98
C GLU A 64 7.12 -8.84 -2.03
N ILE A 65 6.13 -8.35 -2.79
CA ILE A 65 5.50 -9.10 -3.89
C ILE A 65 6.53 -9.50 -4.94
N GLN A 66 7.44 -8.59 -5.34
CA GLN A 66 8.49 -8.91 -6.31
C GLN A 66 9.39 -10.04 -5.84
N VAL A 67 9.86 -9.97 -4.59
CA VAL A 67 10.71 -11.02 -3.99
C VAL A 67 9.97 -12.36 -3.93
N LEU A 68 8.71 -12.36 -3.49
CA LEU A 68 7.90 -13.58 -3.41
C LEU A 68 7.61 -14.17 -4.80
N GLN A 69 7.45 -13.33 -5.81
CA GLN A 69 7.25 -13.75 -7.20
C GLN A 69 8.52 -14.38 -7.79
N GLU A 70 9.69 -13.80 -7.51
CA GLU A 70 10.99 -14.41 -7.88
C GLU A 70 11.13 -15.80 -7.25
N GLN A 71 10.89 -15.92 -5.95
CA GLN A 71 10.92 -17.20 -5.24
C GLN A 71 9.92 -18.22 -5.81
N LEU A 72 8.71 -17.76 -6.18
CA LEU A 72 7.71 -18.63 -6.78
C LEU A 72 8.16 -19.17 -8.14
N ASN A 73 8.76 -18.32 -8.98
CA ASN A 73 9.28 -18.72 -10.29
C ASN A 73 10.44 -19.71 -10.16
N ASP A 74 11.37 -19.49 -9.23
CA ASP A 74 12.46 -20.42 -8.94
C ASP A 74 11.94 -21.80 -8.50
N THR A 75 10.76 -21.84 -7.86
CA THR A 75 10.09 -23.09 -7.48
C THR A 75 9.36 -23.76 -8.65
N GLU A 76 9.13 -23.05 -9.76
CA GLU A 76 8.48 -23.60 -10.97
C GLU A 76 9.51 -24.13 -12.00
N GLU A 77 10.78 -23.71 -11.90
CA GLU A 77 11.88 -24.21 -12.75
C GLU A 77 12.57 -25.49 -12.21
N LEU A 78 12.26 -25.92 -10.98
CA LEU A 78 12.75 -27.13 -10.30
C LEU A 78 11.77 -28.31 -10.40
#